data_AF-A0A3D9STY9-F1
#
_entry.id   AF-A0A3D9STY9-F1
#
_cell.length_a   1.000
_cell.length_b   1.000
_cell.length_c   1.000
_cell.angle_alpha   90.00
_cell.angle_beta   90.00
_cell.angle_gamma   90.00
#
_symmetry.space_group_name_H-M   'P 1'
#
loop_
_entity.id
_entity.type
_entity.pdbx_description
1 polymer ?
#
loop_
_entity_poly.entity_id
_entity_poly.type
_entity_poly.pdbx_seq_one_letter_code
_entity_poly.pdbx_strand_id
1 'polypeptide(L)'
;MRVLIQHLPRDSAFVRAVHGEDAEWGLNEHLMAAVVDHLAIGNWLFTSAHLPEDESPPEQPRPVPRPGIEEDPVEEATPDDLARFFSGL
;
A
#
# COMPACT_ATOMS: atom_id res chain seq x y z
N MET A 1 -30.44 -23.26 11.19
CA MET A 1 -29.00 -23.19 11.51
C MET A 1 -28.14 -22.82 10.30
N ARG A 2 -28.26 -23.49 9.14
CA ARG A 2 -27.44 -23.19 7.95
C ARG A 2 -27.53 -21.74 7.43
N VAL A 3 -28.72 -21.13 7.45
CA VAL A 3 -28.92 -19.75 6.95
C VAL A 3 -28.17 -18.71 7.79
N LEU A 4 -28.05 -18.91 9.10
CA LEU A 4 -27.35 -17.97 10.00
C LEU A 4 -25.83 -18.01 9.79
N ILE A 5 -25.28 -19.16 9.39
CA ILE A 5 -23.85 -19.33 9.11
C ILE A 5 -23.48 -18.69 7.75
N GLN A 6 -24.37 -18.77 6.76
CA GLN A 6 -24.15 -18.24 5.41
C GLN A 6 -24.22 -16.70 5.32
N HIS A 7 -24.93 -16.06 6.24
CA HIS A 7 -25.11 -14.61 6.29
C HIS A 7 -24.43 -13.97 7.50
N LEU A 8 -23.44 -14.64 8.06
CA LEU A 8 -22.72 -14.11 9.20
C LEU A 8 -21.95 -12.85 8.77
N PRO A 9 -21.98 -11.77 9.56
CA PRO A 9 -21.21 -10.56 9.27
C PRO A 9 -19.72 -10.88 9.08
N ARG A 10 -19.07 -10.16 8.15
CA ARG A 10 -17.67 -10.39 7.75
C ARG A 10 -16.68 -10.18 8.91
N ASP A 11 -17.07 -9.36 9.90
CA ASP A 11 -16.35 -9.08 11.14
C ASP A 11 -16.69 -10.03 12.29
N SER A 12 -17.53 -11.04 12.07
CA SER A 12 -17.91 -11.98 13.12
C SER A 12 -16.72 -12.83 13.60
N ALA A 13 -16.71 -13.16 14.89
CA ALA A 13 -15.64 -13.95 15.50
C ALA A 13 -15.44 -15.33 14.83
N PHE A 14 -16.50 -15.92 14.27
CA PHE A 14 -16.43 -17.17 13.52
C PHE A 14 -15.77 -16.99 12.15
N VAL A 15 -16.11 -15.94 11.40
CA VAL A 15 -15.47 -15.64 10.10
C VAL A 15 -13.98 -15.36 10.30
N ARG A 16 -13.60 -14.60 11.33
CA ARG A 16 -12.18 -14.37 11.69
C ARG A 16 -11.45 -15.65 12.09
N ALA A 17 -12.08 -16.52 12.89
CA ALA A 17 -11.48 -17.79 13.31
C ALA A 17 -11.28 -18.80 12.16
N VAL A 18 -12.11 -18.71 11.10
CA VAL A 18 -12.05 -19.62 9.94
C VAL A 18 -11.14 -19.07 8.83
N HIS A 19 -11.16 -17.75 8.60
CA HIS A 19 -10.45 -17.12 7.48
C HIS A 19 -9.13 -16.42 7.87
N GLY A 20 -8.76 -16.39 9.15
CA GLY A 20 -7.48 -15.83 9.60
C GLY A 20 -7.38 -14.31 9.42
N GLU A 21 -6.14 -13.80 9.36
CA GLU A 21 -5.85 -12.36 9.16
C GLU A 21 -6.33 -11.84 7.79
N ASP A 22 -6.53 -12.71 6.80
CA ASP A 22 -7.18 -12.38 5.51
C ASP A 22 -8.64 -11.91 5.68
N ALA A 23 -9.22 -12.07 6.87
CA ALA A 23 -10.53 -11.53 7.24
C ALA A 23 -10.50 -10.07 7.71
N GLU A 24 -9.33 -9.46 7.96
CA GLU A 24 -9.26 -8.10 8.52
C GLU A 24 -9.57 -7.01 7.52
N TRP A 25 -9.07 -7.12 6.28
CA TRP A 25 -9.36 -6.13 5.24
C TRP A 25 -10.39 -6.68 4.23
N GLY A 26 -11.45 -5.91 4.05
CA GLY A 26 -12.35 -6.07 2.93
C GLY A 26 -11.86 -5.29 1.72
N LEU A 27 -12.61 -5.41 0.61
CA LEU A 27 -12.31 -4.69 -0.63
C LEU A 27 -12.25 -3.18 -0.40
N ASN A 28 -13.14 -2.63 0.43
CA ASN A 28 -13.17 -1.19 0.70
C ASN A 28 -11.92 -0.72 1.44
N GLU A 29 -11.43 -1.51 2.40
CA GLU A 29 -10.21 -1.20 3.15
C GLU A 29 -9.00 -1.18 2.21
N HIS A 30 -8.87 -2.19 1.34
CA HIS A 30 -7.83 -2.21 0.31
C HIS A 30 -7.91 -1.02 -0.65
N LEU A 31 -9.11 -0.68 -1.15
CA LEU A 31 -9.30 0.43 -2.07
C LEU A 31 -9.03 1.78 -1.38
N MET A 32 -9.47 1.95 -0.14
CA MET A 32 -9.22 3.18 0.62
C MET A 32 -7.74 3.37 0.92
N ALA A 33 -7.04 2.31 1.31
CA ALA A 33 -5.59 2.37 1.48
C ALA A 33 -4.88 2.78 0.19
N ALA A 34 -5.27 2.23 -0.97
CA ALA A 34 -4.72 2.65 -2.25
C ALA A 34 -4.99 4.13 -2.57
N VAL A 35 -6.19 4.63 -2.26
CA VAL A 35 -6.51 6.07 -2.41
C VAL A 35 -5.61 6.93 -1.52
N VAL A 36 -5.44 6.56 -0.26
CA VAL A 36 -4.56 7.28 0.69
C VAL A 36 -3.12 7.30 0.19
N ASP A 37 -2.58 6.15 -0.25
CA ASP A 37 -1.22 6.03 -0.77
C ASP A 37 -0.99 6.95 -1.98
N HIS A 38 -1.93 6.94 -2.94
CA HIS A 38 -1.81 7.76 -4.14
C HIS A 38 -1.95 9.25 -3.86
N LEU A 39 -2.81 9.64 -2.92
CA LEU A 39 -2.92 11.03 -2.49
C LEU A 39 -1.65 11.51 -1.78
N ALA A 40 -1.06 10.67 -0.92
CA ALA A 40 0.18 10.99 -0.23
C ALA A 40 1.32 11.21 -1.24
N ILE A 41 1.48 10.28 -2.20
CA ILE A 41 2.48 10.40 -3.28
C ILE A 41 2.23 11.63 -4.14
N GLY A 42 0.97 11.90 -4.52
CA GLY A 42 0.62 13.07 -5.32
C GLY A 42 0.97 14.39 -4.61
N ASN A 43 0.66 14.49 -3.32
CA ASN A 43 1.00 15.67 -2.51
C ASN A 43 2.51 15.80 -2.32
N TRP A 44 3.23 14.68 -2.14
CA TRP A 44 4.68 14.67 -2.05
C TRP A 44 5.30 15.16 -3.37
N LEU A 45 4.90 14.63 -4.52
CA LEU A 45 5.36 15.08 -5.83
C LEU A 45 5.09 16.57 -6.06
N PHE A 46 3.87 17.02 -5.72
CA PHE A 46 3.50 18.43 -5.82
C PHE A 46 4.40 19.30 -4.94
N THR A 47 4.59 18.91 -3.68
CA THR A 47 5.43 19.67 -2.74
C THR A 47 6.87 19.71 -3.25
N SER A 48 7.45 18.54 -3.54
CA SER A 48 8.80 18.35 -4.10
C SER A 48 9.07 19.20 -5.33
N ALA A 49 8.09 19.34 -6.24
CA ALA A 49 8.23 20.14 -7.45
C ALA A 49 8.19 21.67 -7.20
N HIS A 50 7.70 22.11 -6.04
CA HIS A 50 7.52 23.53 -5.70
C HIS A 50 8.41 23.98 -4.53
N LEU A 51 9.37 23.16 -4.09
CA LEU A 51 10.34 23.61 -3.09
C LEU A 51 11.30 24.65 -3.68
N PRO A 52 11.78 25.60 -2.85
CA PRO A 52 12.95 26.41 -3.16
C PRO A 52 14.17 25.54 -3.47
N GLU A 53 15.06 26.02 -4.33
CA GLU A 53 16.26 25.26 -4.76
C GLU A 53 17.22 24.92 -3.62
N ASP A 54 17.17 25.67 -2.52
CA ASP A 54 18.02 25.54 -1.33
C ASP A 54 17.38 24.68 -0.22
N GLU A 55 16.18 24.13 -0.45
CA GLU A 55 15.43 23.38 0.54
C GLU A 55 15.34 21.90 0.15
N SER A 56 15.65 21.01 1.09
CA SER A 56 15.60 19.57 0.84
C SER A 56 14.15 19.08 0.72
N PRO A 57 13.84 18.20 -0.24
CA PRO A 57 12.51 17.64 -0.36
C PRO A 57 12.11 16.83 0.88
N PRO A 58 10.80 16.79 1.21
CA PRO A 58 10.31 15.99 2.32
C PRO A 58 10.57 14.49 2.08
N GLU A 59 10.60 13.72 3.18
CA GLU A 59 10.69 12.26 3.09
C GLU A 59 9.54 11.71 2.24
N GLN A 60 9.86 10.74 1.37
CA GLN A 60 8.86 10.08 0.55
C GLN A 60 7.87 9.33 1.46
N PRO A 61 6.54 9.47 1.25
CA PRO A 61 5.57 8.80 2.08
C PRO A 61 5.63 7.29 1.85
N ARG A 62 5.51 6.53 2.94
CA ARG A 62 5.38 5.07 2.89
C ARG A 62 3.91 4.68 2.68
N PRO A 63 3.63 3.63 1.89
CA PRO A 63 2.29 3.09 1.77
C PRO A 63 1.69 2.66 3.12
N VAL A 64 0.36 2.58 3.20
CA VAL A 64 -0.32 1.98 4.34
C VAL A 64 -0.01 0.47 4.38
N PRO A 65 0.49 -0.06 5.51
CA PRO A 65 0.78 -1.49 5.65
C PRO A 65 -0.48 -2.33 5.45
N ARG A 66 -0.39 -3.35 4.59
CA ARG A 66 -1.53 -4.22 4.24
C ARG A 66 -1.38 -5.59 4.91
N PRO A 67 -2.44 -6.14 5.51
CA PRO A 67 -2.42 -7.52 6.01
C PRO A 67 -2.01 -8.50 4.90
N GLY A 68 -1.16 -9.47 5.24
CA GLY A 68 -0.70 -10.51 4.30
C GLY A 68 0.28 -10.04 3.22
N ILE A 69 0.70 -8.77 3.23
CA ILE A 69 1.74 -8.25 2.34
C ILE A 69 2.92 -7.79 3.21
N GLU A 70 4.03 -8.52 3.10
CA GLU A 70 5.29 -8.04 3.66
C GLU A 70 5.81 -6.91 2.77
N GLU A 71 6.09 -5.75 3.37
CA GLU A 71 6.72 -4.64 2.66
C GLU A 71 8.19 -4.99 2.42
N ASP A 72 8.55 -5.24 1.17
CA ASP A 72 9.95 -5.29 0.79
C ASP A 72 10.57 -3.90 0.95
N PRO A 73 11.79 -3.80 1.51
CA PRO A 73 12.53 -2.54 1.54
C PRO A 73 12.63 -1.97 0.13
N VAL A 74 12.27 -0.69 -0.03
CA VAL A 74 12.49 0.02 -1.30
C VAL A 74 14.00 0.19 -1.47
N GLU A 75 14.62 -0.70 -2.23
CA GLU A 75 16.03 -0.59 -2.59
C GLU A 75 16.14 0.40 -3.77
N GLU A 76 16.81 1.52 -3.56
CA GLU A 76 17.03 2.50 -4.63
C GLU A 76 17.84 1.87 -5.76
N ALA A 77 17.28 1.89 -6.97
CA ALA A 77 17.97 1.36 -8.14
C ALA A 77 19.26 2.14 -8.39
N THR A 78 20.37 1.43 -8.52
CA THR A 78 21.66 2.07 -8.81
C THR A 78 21.70 2.52 -10.28
N PRO A 79 22.58 3.48 -10.64
CA PRO A 79 22.79 3.86 -12.03
C PRO A 79 23.12 2.67 -12.96
N ASP A 80 23.81 1.65 -12.45
CA ASP A 80 24.14 0.44 -13.20
C ASP A 80 22.89 -0.45 -13.44
N ASP A 81 21.96 -0.49 -12.49
CA ASP A 81 20.70 -1.24 -12.64
C ASP A 81 19.81 -0.59 -13.70
N LEU A 82 19.76 0.75 -13.69
CA LEU A 82 19.07 1.52 -14.73
C LEU A 82 19.71 1.30 -16.10
N ALA A 83 21.04 1.39 -16.20
CA ALA A 83 21.75 1.15 -17.44
C ALA A 83 21.48 -0.25 -18.01
N ARG A 84 21.49 -1.29 -17.16
CA ARG A 84 21.13 -2.66 -17.56
C ARG A 84 19.69 -2.75 -18.07
N PHE A 85 18.72 -2.16 -17.36
CA PHE A 85 17.31 -2.19 -17.77
C PHE A 85 17.09 -1.58 -19.16
N PHE A 86 17.63 -0.39 -19.41
CA PHE A 86 17.45 0.30 -20.71
C PHE A 86 18.31 -0.27 -21.84
N SER A 87 19.38 -1.01 -21.54
CA SER A 87 20.18 -1.71 -22.56
C SER A 87 19.60 -3.03 -23.07
N GLY A 88 18.58 -3.57 -22.37
CA GLY A 88 17.93 -4.84 -22.69
C GLY A 88 16.64 -4.74 -23.50
N LEU A 89 16.30 -3.53 -23.98
CA LEU A 89 15.07 -3.20 -24.71
C LEU A 89 15.35 -2.86 -26.17
#